data_AF-A0A8B7SLI0-F1
#
_entry.id   AF-A0A8B7SLI0-F1
#
_cell.length_a   1.000
_cell.length_b   1.000
_cell.length_c   1.000
_cell.angle_alpha   90.00
_cell.angle_beta   90.00
_cell.angle_gamma   90.00
#
_symmetry.space_group_name_H-M   'P 1'
#
loop_
_entity.id
_entity.type
_entity.pdbx_description
1 polymer ?
#
loop_
_entity_poly.entity_id
_entity_poly.type
_entity_poly.pdbx_seq_one_letter_code
_entity_poly.pdbx_strand_id
1 'polypeptide(L)'
;MRYNEKELQALSRQPAELAAELGMRGPKKGSVVKRRLVKLVVNFLFYFRTDEAEPVGALLLEHCRVTQEEPSDFSICFIEDPERKYYFECCSEEQCQEWMGALRRASYEFMRRSLIFYRNEIQKMTGKDPLEQFGISEEARFQLSG
;
A
#
# COMPACT_ATOMS: atom_id res chain seq x y z
N MET A 1 9.59 8.78 1.70
CA MET A 1 10.65 8.34 2.66
C MET A 1 11.69 7.53 1.89
N ARG A 2 12.97 7.53 2.30
CA ARG A 2 14.00 6.67 1.68
C ARG A 2 14.31 5.50 2.62
N TYR A 3 13.83 4.31 2.27
CA TYR A 3 14.25 3.08 2.95
C TYR A 3 15.49 2.51 2.27
N ASN A 4 16.42 1.98 3.05
CA ASN A 4 17.49 1.13 2.52
C ASN A 4 17.01 -0.33 2.40
N GLU A 5 17.81 -1.17 1.72
CA GLU A 5 17.46 -2.57 1.47
C GLU A 5 17.28 -3.39 2.76
N LYS A 6 18.11 -3.14 3.78
CA LYS A 6 18.00 -3.82 5.09
C LYS A 6 16.73 -3.43 5.84
N GLU A 7 16.35 -2.16 5.77
CA GLU A 7 15.12 -1.66 6.39
C GLU A 7 13.88 -2.23 5.68
N LEU A 8 13.87 -2.28 4.34
CA LEU A 8 12.80 -2.93 3.58
C LEU A 8 12.70 -4.42 3.90
N GLN A 9 13.83 -5.10 4.03
CA GLN A 9 13.85 -6.51 4.40
C GLN A 9 13.28 -6.72 5.81
N ALA A 10 13.69 -5.90 6.78
CA ALA A 10 13.16 -5.95 8.14
C ALA A 10 11.65 -5.66 8.17
N LEU A 11 11.20 -4.67 7.41
CA LEU A 11 9.78 -4.32 7.29
C LEU A 11 8.96 -5.48 6.70
N SER A 12 9.48 -6.16 5.67
CA SER A 12 8.81 -7.30 5.03
C SER A 12 8.49 -8.46 5.98
N ARG A 13 9.22 -8.55 7.11
CA ARG A 13 9.06 -9.58 8.14
C ARG A 13 8.06 -9.20 9.24
N GLN A 14 7.60 -7.95 9.29
CA GLN A 14 6.58 -7.54 10.26
C GLN A 14 5.23 -8.21 9.98
N PRO A 15 4.31 -8.22 10.97
CA PRO A 15 2.94 -8.66 10.77
C PRO A 15 2.29 -7.91 9.61
N ALA A 16 1.58 -8.65 8.75
CA ALA A 16 0.87 -8.08 7.62
C ALA A 16 -0.60 -7.81 7.99
N GLU A 17 -1.18 -6.72 7.47
CA GLU A 17 -2.63 -6.50 7.52
C GLU A 17 -3.35 -7.60 6.74
N LEU A 18 -2.83 -7.91 5.54
CA LEU A 18 -3.29 -9.00 4.70
C LEU A 18 -2.11 -9.79 4.13
N ALA A 19 -2.27 -11.11 4.05
CA ALA A 19 -1.31 -11.99 3.39
C ALA A 19 -2.05 -13.15 2.71
N ALA A 20 -1.76 -13.38 1.43
CA ALA A 20 -2.36 -14.48 0.67
C ALA A 20 -1.48 -14.86 -0.53
N GLU A 21 -1.67 -16.06 -1.05
CA GLU A 21 -1.08 -16.44 -2.33
C GLU A 21 -1.95 -16.02 -3.50
N LEU A 22 -1.45 -15.08 -4.32
CA LEU A 22 -2.15 -14.54 -5.48
C LEU A 22 -1.43 -14.94 -6.77
N GLY A 23 -2.17 -15.04 -7.88
CA GLY A 23 -1.55 -14.95 -9.19
C GLY A 23 -1.04 -13.52 -9.38
N MET A 24 0.20 -13.34 -9.85
CA MET A 24 0.78 -12.02 -10.04
C MET A 24 1.50 -11.93 -11.38
N ARG A 25 1.21 -10.86 -12.13
CA ARG A 25 1.91 -10.52 -13.37
C ARG A 25 2.45 -9.10 -13.28
N GLY A 26 3.75 -8.95 -13.50
CA GLY A 26 4.43 -7.66 -13.45
C GLY A 26 4.32 -6.86 -14.75
N PRO A 27 4.89 -5.64 -14.79
CA PRO A 27 4.77 -4.73 -15.94
C PRO A 27 5.62 -5.12 -17.16
N LYS A 28 6.51 -6.11 -17.04
CA LYS A 28 7.37 -6.52 -18.17
C LYS A 28 6.53 -7.09 -19.32
N LYS A 29 6.75 -6.59 -20.53
CA LYS A 29 6.10 -7.10 -21.75
C LYS A 29 6.36 -8.60 -21.92
N GLY A 30 5.31 -9.37 -22.17
CA GLY A 30 5.37 -10.83 -22.26
C GLY A 30 5.55 -11.56 -20.91
N SER A 31 5.42 -10.85 -19.78
CA SER A 31 5.41 -11.52 -18.48
C SER A 31 4.18 -12.40 -18.32
N VAL A 32 4.40 -13.58 -17.74
CA VAL A 32 3.36 -14.54 -17.40
C VAL A 32 2.95 -14.37 -15.95
N VAL A 33 1.74 -14.80 -15.64
CA VAL A 33 1.24 -14.89 -14.27
C VAL A 33 2.07 -15.92 -13.50
N LYS A 34 2.46 -15.59 -12.27
CA LYS A 34 3.15 -16.48 -11.35
C LYS A 34 2.49 -16.43 -9.98
N ARG A 35 2.35 -17.58 -9.32
CA ARG A 35 1.90 -17.64 -7.92
C ARG A 35 2.93 -16.95 -7.02
N ARG A 36 2.47 -16.05 -6.16
CA ARG A 36 3.31 -15.28 -5.22
C ARG A 36 2.61 -15.19 -3.88
N LEU A 37 3.36 -15.35 -2.80
CA LEU A 37 2.88 -14.88 -1.50
C LEU A 37 2.95 -13.35 -1.53
N VAL A 38 1.81 -12.70 -1.35
CA VAL A 38 1.68 -11.24 -1.31
C VAL A 38 1.34 -10.82 0.10
N LYS A 39 2.04 -9.82 0.63
CA LYS A 39 1.86 -9.30 1.99
C LYS A 39 1.71 -7.78 1.97
N LEU A 40 0.63 -7.28 2.56
CA LEU A 40 0.44 -5.86 2.83
C LEU A 40 0.96 -5.54 4.24
N VAL A 41 2.04 -4.76 4.32
CA VAL A 41 2.65 -4.33 5.58
C VAL A 41 2.74 -2.81 5.57
N VAL A 42 2.00 -2.15 6.47
CA VAL A 42 1.85 -0.68 6.48
C VAL A 42 1.37 -0.20 5.10
N ASN A 43 2.19 0.52 4.35
CA ASN A 43 1.89 1.01 3.01
C ASN A 43 2.79 0.37 1.93
N PHE A 44 3.35 -0.80 2.23
CA PHE A 44 4.12 -1.61 1.30
C PHE A 44 3.40 -2.90 0.95
N LEU A 45 3.32 -3.18 -0.34
CA LEU A 45 2.89 -4.48 -0.86
C LEU A 45 4.12 -5.28 -1.27
N PHE A 46 4.53 -6.21 -0.40
CA PHE A 46 5.63 -7.13 -0.66
C PHE A 46 5.13 -8.35 -1.42
N TYR A 47 5.96 -8.90 -2.31
CA TYR A 47 5.67 -10.15 -2.99
C TYR A 47 6.90 -11.06 -3.00
N PHE A 48 6.67 -12.32 -2.66
CA PHE A 48 7.69 -13.34 -2.44
C PHE A 48 7.47 -14.49 -3.41
N ARG A 49 8.53 -15.23 -3.73
CA ARG A 49 8.33 -16.60 -4.20
C ARG A 49 7.78 -17.42 -3.02
N THR A 50 6.96 -18.42 -3.30
CA THR A 50 6.25 -19.20 -2.26
C THR A 50 7.21 -19.98 -1.35
N ASP A 51 8.44 -20.19 -1.79
CA ASP A 51 9.51 -20.93 -1.14
C ASP A 51 10.64 -20.04 -0.59
N GLU A 52 10.56 -18.71 -0.75
CA GLU A 52 11.61 -17.77 -0.35
C GLU A 52 11.15 -16.88 0.82
N ALA A 53 12.04 -16.67 1.79
CA ALA A 53 11.79 -15.77 2.92
C ALA A 53 12.09 -14.30 2.62
N GLU A 54 12.81 -14.02 1.53
CA GLU A 54 13.14 -12.67 1.09
C GLU A 54 12.17 -12.22 -0.01
N PRO A 55 11.70 -10.96 0.02
CA PRO A 55 10.79 -10.48 -1.00
C PRO A 55 11.51 -10.34 -2.34
N VAL A 56 10.84 -10.73 -3.42
CA VAL A 56 11.30 -10.47 -4.79
C VAL A 56 11.23 -8.98 -5.09
N GLY A 57 10.28 -8.28 -4.47
CA GLY A 57 10.17 -6.84 -4.52
C GLY A 57 9.06 -6.30 -3.61
N ALA A 58 8.95 -4.98 -3.60
CA ALA A 58 7.95 -4.25 -2.86
C ALA A 58 7.35 -3.13 -3.73
N LEU A 59 6.06 -2.88 -3.57
CA LEU A 59 5.39 -1.72 -4.13
C LEU A 59 5.06 -0.77 -2.98
N LEU A 60 5.54 0.46 -3.06
CA LEU A 60 5.14 1.53 -2.15
C LEU A 60 3.79 2.09 -2.64
N LEU A 61 2.77 2.06 -1.78
CA LEU A 61 1.42 2.50 -2.10
C LEU A 61 1.29 4.02 -1.96
N GLU A 62 1.94 4.74 -2.87
CA GLU A 62 1.81 6.19 -3.05
C GLU A 62 1.55 6.48 -4.52
N HIS A 63 0.70 7.46 -4.80
CA HIS A 63 0.33 7.86 -6.16
C HIS A 63 -0.10 6.66 -7.04
N CYS A 64 -0.72 5.65 -6.43
CA CYS A 64 -1.15 4.43 -7.11
C CYS A 64 -2.67 4.42 -7.32
N ARG A 65 -3.12 3.75 -8.39
CA ARG A 65 -4.53 3.47 -8.66
C ARG A 65 -4.77 1.96 -8.61
N VAL A 66 -5.75 1.57 -7.81
CA VAL A 66 -6.22 0.18 -7.68
C VAL A 66 -7.53 0.03 -8.45
N THR A 67 -7.53 -0.78 -9.51
CA THR A 67 -8.64 -0.95 -10.45
C THR A 67 -9.08 -2.41 -10.48
N GLN A 68 -10.39 -2.67 -10.45
CA GLN A 68 -10.92 -4.00 -10.72
C GLN A 68 -10.86 -4.24 -12.23
N GLU A 69 -10.27 -5.35 -12.65
CA GLU A 69 -10.17 -5.73 -14.06
C GLU A 69 -11.22 -6.80 -14.42
N GLU A 70 -11.38 -7.79 -13.54
CA GLU A 70 -12.38 -8.87 -13.63
C GLU A 70 -12.99 -9.09 -12.23
N PRO A 71 -14.06 -9.90 -12.06
CA PRO A 71 -14.67 -10.13 -10.75
C PRO A 71 -13.65 -10.55 -9.68
N SER A 72 -12.72 -11.46 -10.00
CA SER A 72 -11.67 -11.94 -9.10
C SER A 72 -10.31 -11.26 -9.26
N ASP A 73 -10.17 -10.28 -10.15
CA ASP A 73 -8.84 -9.77 -10.54
C ASP A 73 -8.77 -8.26 -10.43
N PHE A 74 -7.61 -7.77 -9.97
CA PHE A 74 -7.36 -6.34 -9.86
C PHE A 74 -5.98 -5.97 -10.40
N SER A 75 -5.79 -4.68 -10.63
CA SER A 75 -4.51 -4.13 -11.03
C SER A 75 -4.08 -2.95 -10.16
N ILE A 76 -2.78 -2.71 -10.12
CA ILE A 76 -2.15 -1.54 -9.53
C ILE A 76 -1.30 -0.86 -10.60
N CYS A 77 -1.55 0.41 -10.88
CA CYS A 77 -0.66 1.26 -11.68
C CYS A 77 -0.27 2.53 -10.91
N PHE A 78 0.78 3.21 -11.36
CA PHE A 78 1.31 4.42 -10.71
C PHE A 78 1.07 5.62 -11.61
N ILE A 79 0.66 6.75 -11.03
CA ILE A 79 0.30 7.96 -11.80
C ILE A 79 1.51 8.48 -12.60
N GLU A 80 2.70 8.42 -12.02
CA GLU A 80 3.95 8.87 -12.66
C GLU A 80 4.45 7.91 -13.74
N ASP A 81 4.05 6.63 -13.68
CA ASP A 81 4.45 5.59 -14.63
C ASP A 81 3.27 4.63 -14.89
N PRO A 82 2.31 5.04 -15.74
CA PRO A 82 1.11 4.25 -16.02
C PRO A 82 1.39 2.89 -16.67
N GLU A 83 2.51 2.79 -17.40
CA GLU A 83 2.97 1.55 -18.04
C GLU A 83 3.45 0.52 -17.00
N ARG A 84 3.83 0.99 -15.80
CA ARG A 84 4.16 0.13 -14.66
C ARG A 84 2.90 -0.43 -13.99
N LYS A 85 2.15 -1.24 -14.74
CA LYS A 85 0.93 -1.92 -14.29
C LYS A 85 1.22 -3.34 -13.79
N TYR A 86 0.77 -3.65 -12.58
CA TYR A 86 0.81 -4.98 -11.97
C TYR A 86 -0.60 -5.55 -11.95
N TYR A 87 -0.74 -6.84 -12.26
CA TYR A 87 -2.01 -7.56 -12.24
C TYR A 87 -1.98 -8.65 -11.17
N PHE A 88 -3.10 -8.83 -10.49
CA PHE A 88 -3.29 -9.78 -9.41
C PHE A 88 -4.57 -10.59 -9.63
N GLU A 89 -4.46 -11.91 -9.51
CA GLU A 89 -5.56 -12.88 -9.63
C GLU A 89 -5.87 -13.48 -8.26
N CYS A 90 -7.09 -13.28 -7.79
CA CYS A 90 -7.58 -13.82 -6.53
C CYS A 90 -8.33 -15.14 -6.76
N CYS A 91 -8.61 -15.89 -5.69
CA CYS A 91 -9.41 -17.11 -5.78
C CYS A 91 -10.93 -16.85 -5.79
N SER A 92 -11.37 -15.63 -5.46
CA SER A 92 -12.78 -15.22 -5.46
C SER A 92 -12.92 -13.70 -5.61
N GLU A 93 -14.12 -13.25 -5.99
CA GLU A 93 -14.47 -11.82 -5.99
C GLU A 93 -14.40 -11.20 -4.60
N GLU A 94 -14.80 -11.93 -3.56
CA GLU A 94 -14.72 -11.47 -2.17
C GLU A 94 -13.27 -11.16 -1.77
N GLN A 95 -12.33 -12.07 -2.06
CA GLN A 95 -10.91 -11.84 -1.82
C GLN A 95 -10.40 -10.64 -2.62
N CYS A 96 -10.82 -10.50 -3.88
CA CYS A 96 -10.45 -9.35 -4.72
C CYS A 96 -10.90 -8.03 -4.07
N GLN A 97 -12.16 -7.93 -3.63
CA GLN A 97 -12.67 -6.72 -2.97
C GLN A 97 -11.99 -6.44 -1.63
N GLU A 98 -11.68 -7.48 -0.84
CA GLU A 98 -10.92 -7.35 0.40
C GLU A 98 -9.55 -6.72 0.15
N TRP A 99 -8.78 -7.27 -0.80
CA TRP A 99 -7.47 -6.75 -1.20
C TRP A 99 -7.58 -5.32 -1.72
N MET A 100 -8.50 -5.04 -2.65
CA MET A 100 -8.68 -3.71 -3.20
C MET A 100 -9.03 -2.68 -2.12
N GLY A 101 -9.87 -3.05 -1.15
CA GLY A 101 -10.21 -2.21 0.00
C GLY A 101 -9.01 -1.91 0.89
N ALA A 102 -8.25 -2.94 1.25
CA ALA A 102 -7.06 -2.78 2.10
C ALA A 102 -5.97 -1.94 1.41
N LEU A 103 -5.68 -2.20 0.14
CA LEU A 103 -4.70 -1.43 -0.64
C LEU A 103 -5.09 0.05 -0.74
N ARG A 104 -6.38 0.36 -0.94
CA ARG A 104 -6.87 1.75 -0.97
C ARG A 104 -6.69 2.44 0.38
N ARG A 105 -6.96 1.75 1.50
CA ARG A 105 -6.78 2.31 2.85
C ARG A 105 -5.31 2.49 3.22
N ALA A 106 -4.45 1.58 2.75
CA ALA A 106 -3.01 1.63 2.97
C ALA A 106 -2.28 2.67 2.09
N SER A 107 -2.97 3.27 1.11
CA SER A 107 -2.38 4.31 0.27
C SER A 107 -2.04 5.56 1.07
N TYR A 108 -0.92 6.21 0.74
CA TYR A 108 -0.48 7.44 1.41
C TYR A 108 -1.56 8.52 1.39
N GLU A 109 -2.26 8.69 0.28
CA GLU A 109 -3.32 9.68 0.10
C GLU A 109 -4.49 9.44 1.06
N PHE A 110 -4.88 8.18 1.25
CA PHE A 110 -5.93 7.83 2.20
C PHE A 110 -5.47 8.08 3.64
N MET A 111 -4.31 7.52 4.02
CA MET A 111 -3.76 7.70 5.38
C MET A 111 -3.58 9.19 5.74
N ARG A 112 -3.11 10.01 4.80
CA ARG A 112 -2.97 11.46 4.98
C ARG A 112 -4.32 12.13 5.23
N ARG A 113 -5.34 11.82 4.41
CA ARG A 113 -6.70 12.36 4.58
C ARG A 113 -7.31 11.93 5.91
N SER A 114 -7.17 10.66 6.27
CA SER A 114 -7.64 10.12 7.55
C SER A 114 -6.97 10.80 8.74
N LEU A 115 -5.65 11.02 8.68
CA LEU A 115 -4.92 11.70 9.75
C LEU A 115 -5.40 13.14 9.94
N ILE A 116 -5.56 13.89 8.84
CA ILE A 116 -6.09 15.27 8.89
C ILE A 116 -7.51 15.28 9.48
N PHE A 117 -8.35 14.34 9.04
CA PHE A 117 -9.71 14.21 9.54
C PHE A 117 -9.73 13.94 11.06
N TYR A 118 -9.02 12.91 11.53
CA TYR A 118 -9.01 12.55 12.95
C TYR A 118 -8.41 13.64 13.83
N ARG A 119 -7.36 14.34 13.36
CA ARG A 119 -6.80 15.50 14.05
C ARG A 119 -7.87 16.57 14.27
N ASN A 120 -8.60 16.94 13.22
CA ASN A 120 -9.64 17.96 13.29
C ASN A 120 -10.76 17.54 14.25
N GLU A 121 -11.19 16.28 14.22
CA GLU A 121 -12.23 15.78 15.11
C GLU A 121 -11.78 15.77 16.58
N ILE A 122 -10.56 15.33 16.87
CA ILE A 122 -10.01 15.36 18.24
C ILE A 122 -9.88 16.80 18.74
N GLN A 123 -9.39 17.72 17.90
CA GLN A 123 -9.26 19.13 18.28
C GLN A 123 -10.62 19.78 18.55
N LYS A 124 -11.65 19.48 17.76
CA LYS A 124 -13.02 19.94 18.02
C LYS A 124 -13.56 19.43 19.37
N MET A 125 -13.29 18.17 19.71
CA MET A 125 -13.81 17.58 20.97
C MET A 125 -13.03 18.04 22.21
N THR A 126 -11.72 18.21 22.09
CA THR A 126 -10.82 18.42 23.24
C THR A 126 -10.32 19.85 23.38
N GLY A 127 -10.47 20.67 22.34
CA GLY A 127 -9.92 22.02 22.26
C GLY A 127 -8.39 22.08 22.08
N LYS A 128 -7.72 20.92 21.93
CA LYS A 128 -6.26 20.81 21.83
C LYS A 128 -5.87 20.03 20.59
N ASP A 129 -4.80 20.43 19.92
CA ASP A 129 -4.26 19.65 18.82
C ASP A 129 -3.52 18.41 19.35
N PRO A 130 -3.92 17.19 18.98
CA PRO A 130 -3.30 15.96 19.48
C PRO A 130 -1.81 15.82 19.13
N LEU A 131 -1.33 16.58 18.14
CA LEU A 131 0.05 16.54 17.70
C LEU A 131 0.96 17.59 18.37
N GLU A 132 0.41 18.56 19.12
CA GLU A 132 1.17 19.63 19.77
C GLU A 132 2.28 19.08 20.69
N GLN A 133 1.97 18.03 21.45
CA GLN A 133 2.90 17.37 22.37
C GLN A 133 4.17 16.80 21.70
N PHE A 134 4.11 16.56 20.39
CA PHE A 134 5.25 16.03 19.63
C PHE A 134 6.14 17.13 19.03
N GLY A 135 5.84 18.42 19.29
CA GLY A 135 6.67 19.55 18.86
C GLY A 135 6.78 19.73 17.34
N ILE A 136 5.91 19.07 16.58
CA ILE A 136 5.91 19.16 15.11
C ILE A 136 5.27 20.51 14.75
N SER A 137 5.93 21.39 14.00
CA SER A 137 5.32 22.69 13.63
C SER A 137 4.22 22.51 12.57
N GLU A 138 3.26 23.44 12.49
CA GLU A 138 2.25 23.47 11.43
C GLU A 138 2.88 23.39 10.03
N GLU A 139 4.00 24.09 9.78
CA GLU A 139 4.69 24.11 8.49
C GLU A 139 5.43 22.79 8.19
N ALA A 140 5.85 22.06 9.22
CA ALA A 140 6.48 20.74 9.08
C ALA A 140 5.45 19.60 8.90
N ARG A 141 4.17 19.84 9.22
CA ARG A 141 3.08 18.86 9.22
C ARG A 141 2.40 18.74 7.86
N PHE A 142 3.06 18.06 6.93
CA PHE A 142 2.56 17.77 5.58
C PHE A 142 2.52 19.01 4.71
N GLN A 143 3.63 19.27 4.00
CA GLN A 143 3.71 20.35 3.00
C GLN A 143 2.45 20.35 2.12
N LEU A 144 1.63 21.40 2.31
CA LEU A 144 0.46 21.68 1.49
C LEU A 144 0.98 22.28 0.18
N SER A 145 1.37 21.43 -0.75
CA SER A 145 1.61 21.85 -2.13
C SER A 145 1.39 20.66 -3.06
N GLY A 146 0.28 20.71 -3.79
CA GLY A 146 -0.17 19.73 -4.79
C GLY A 146 -1.67 19.52 -4.74
#